data_AF-A0A9Q8VEJ7-F1
#
_entry.id   AF-A0A9Q8VEJ7-F1
#
_cell.length_a   1.000
_cell.length_b   1.000
_cell.length_c   1.000
_cell.angle_alpha   90.00
_cell.angle_beta   90.00
_cell.angle_gamma   90.00
#
_symmetry.space_group_name_H-M   'P 1'
#
loop_
_entity.id
_entity.type
_entity.pdbx_description
1 polymer ?
#
loop_
_entity_poly.entity_id
_entity_poly.type
_entity_poly.pdbx_seq_one_letter_code
_entity_poly.pdbx_strand_id
1 'polypeptide(L)'
;MSPRTAFAARRRQARSSLEFRLLLLSAFLFCLVLSWCSSTYSQRSSIPRDPPPHTRIRTHPLPQAADRMRVQLADRSADQEVLVSPDSPTMALRLVTFNIRYATKPGERAGGERPWSVRCPRLGAQLRFITAGHESPFICLQEALHHQIGDVQDQLGPQWAHIGRGRGEGETDGEFSPVFYRADVWKCLRNETRWLSPTPEKPSRGWDAALNRIVTMGEFAHRETGTRAIVMSTHFDHMGVKARTNSAKLLIKFAREWAEAAHSPPSVVLVGGDFNSSPHEEAYQVMTARGSGMLDVADLVPEERRYGNHLTYTSFGEPSETPSRIDFLFIQDPHTARVDTFGVLSNSFDDQIRVSDHRAVVADFTIKAY
;
A
#
# COMPACT_ATOMS: atom_id res chain seq x y z
N MET A 1 66.04 -6.98 -4.25
CA MET A 1 64.98 -6.11 -3.67
C MET A 1 63.63 -6.74 -3.92
N SER A 2 62.77 -6.86 -2.92
CA SER A 2 61.50 -7.60 -3.05
C SER A 2 60.45 -6.84 -3.89
N PRO A 3 59.52 -7.52 -4.59
CA PRO A 3 58.51 -6.88 -5.44
C PRO A 3 57.63 -5.84 -4.71
N ARG A 4 57.45 -6.02 -3.39
CA ARG A 4 56.69 -5.08 -2.54
C ARG A 4 57.38 -3.72 -2.37
N THR A 5 58.71 -3.67 -2.38
CA THR A 5 59.47 -2.40 -2.26
C THR A 5 59.44 -1.56 -3.55
N ALA A 6 59.33 -2.19 -4.72
CA ALA A 6 59.24 -1.50 -6.01
C ALA A 6 57.89 -0.79 -6.22
N PHE A 7 56.79 -1.37 -5.73
CA PHE A 7 55.45 -0.78 -5.84
C PHE A 7 55.28 0.44 -4.91
N ALA A 8 55.82 0.39 -3.70
CA ALA A 8 55.81 1.50 -2.76
C ALA A 8 56.64 2.70 -3.26
N ALA A 9 57.78 2.45 -3.91
CA ALA A 9 58.60 3.47 -4.54
C ALA A 9 57.87 4.16 -5.72
N ARG A 10 57.20 3.38 -6.60
CA ARG A 10 56.40 3.93 -7.71
C ARG A 10 55.24 4.81 -7.23
N ARG A 11 54.55 4.46 -6.13
CA ARG A 11 53.50 5.32 -5.54
C ARG A 11 54.05 6.63 -4.97
N ARG A 12 55.24 6.62 -4.36
CA ARG A 12 55.88 7.83 -3.85
C ARG A 12 56.29 8.76 -5.00
N GLN A 13 56.84 8.21 -6.07
CA GLN A 13 57.26 8.98 -7.26
C GLN A 13 56.06 9.60 -8.01
N ALA A 14 54.94 8.88 -8.11
CA ALA A 14 53.70 9.40 -8.69
C ALA A 14 53.08 10.54 -7.87
N ARG A 15 53.16 10.49 -6.54
CA ARG A 15 52.65 11.56 -5.65
C ARG A 15 53.53 12.80 -5.62
N SER A 16 54.80 12.68 -6.02
CA SER A 16 55.73 13.80 -6.15
C SER A 16 55.81 14.37 -7.57
N SER A 17 55.09 13.80 -8.54
CA SER A 17 55.14 14.27 -9.93
C SER A 17 54.54 15.67 -10.07
N LEU A 18 55.06 16.43 -11.04
CA LEU A 18 54.54 17.76 -11.37
C LEU A 18 53.05 17.68 -11.76
N GLU A 19 52.66 16.65 -12.51
CA GLU A 19 51.27 16.40 -12.93
C GLU A 19 50.33 16.20 -11.74
N PHE A 20 50.74 15.42 -10.73
CA PHE A 20 49.93 15.20 -9.53
C PHE A 20 49.77 16.48 -8.70
N ARG A 21 50.82 17.30 -8.63
CA ARG A 21 50.76 18.62 -7.97
C ARG A 21 49.85 19.59 -8.73
N LEU A 22 49.89 19.60 -10.06
CA LEU A 22 48.99 20.43 -10.88
C LEU A 22 47.53 19.99 -10.73
N LEU A 23 47.26 18.69 -10.68
CA LEU A 23 45.93 18.14 -10.40
C LEU A 23 45.40 18.60 -9.03
N LEU A 24 46.21 18.48 -7.97
CA LEU A 24 45.83 18.95 -6.64
C LEU A 24 45.60 20.47 -6.60
N LEU A 25 46.45 21.25 -7.29
CA LEU A 25 46.29 22.71 -7.36
C LEU A 25 45.00 23.09 -8.08
N SER A 26 44.67 22.39 -9.18
CA SER A 26 43.43 22.62 -9.95
C SER A 26 42.17 22.27 -9.14
N ALA A 27 42.19 21.16 -8.40
CA ALA A 27 41.10 20.78 -7.51
C ALA A 27 40.92 21.80 -6.37
N PHE A 28 42.02 22.31 -5.80
CA PHE A 28 41.97 23.33 -4.75
C PHE A 28 41.42 24.67 -5.27
N LEU A 29 41.86 25.12 -6.45
CA LEU A 29 41.33 26.31 -7.12
C LEU A 29 39.84 26.18 -7.44
N PHE A 30 39.39 25.01 -7.90
CA PHE A 30 37.98 24.74 -8.15
C PHE A 30 37.12 24.85 -6.88
N CYS A 31 37.59 24.27 -5.76
CA CYS A 31 36.92 24.41 -4.46
C CYS A 31 36.88 25.85 -3.95
N LEU A 32 37.95 26.63 -4.17
CA LEU A 32 37.96 28.06 -3.82
C LEU A 32 36.95 28.87 -4.63
N VAL A 33 36.81 28.59 -5.94
CA VAL A 33 35.81 29.23 -6.79
C VAL A 33 34.39 28.89 -6.33
N LEU A 34 34.10 27.62 -6.02
CA LEU A 34 32.80 27.23 -5.48
C LEU A 34 32.48 27.94 -4.15
N SER A 35 33.44 27.99 -3.23
CA SER A 35 33.27 28.71 -1.96
C SER A 35 33.06 30.21 -2.16
N TRP A 36 33.72 30.82 -3.15
CA TRP A 36 33.54 32.23 -3.46
C TRP A 36 32.17 32.52 -4.10
N CYS A 37 31.71 31.68 -5.03
CA CYS A 37 30.36 31.75 -5.59
C CYS A 37 29.27 31.60 -4.50
N SER A 38 29.43 30.71 -3.53
CA SER A 38 28.49 30.58 -2.42
C SER A 38 28.49 31.81 -1.49
N SER A 39 29.66 32.40 -1.24
CA SER A 39 29.78 33.61 -0.39
C SER A 39 29.18 34.87 -1.04
N THR A 40 29.28 35.00 -2.37
CA THR A 40 28.74 36.15 -3.12
C THR A 40 27.23 36.04 -3.37
N TYR A 41 26.67 34.84 -3.40
CA TYR A 41 25.21 34.63 -3.44
C TYR A 41 24.55 34.95 -2.08
N SER A 42 25.24 34.70 -0.97
CA SER A 42 24.72 34.95 0.38
C SER A 42 24.78 36.42 0.83
N GLN A 43 25.44 37.32 0.08
CA GLN A 43 25.58 38.75 0.43
C GLN A 43 24.70 39.72 -0.39
N ARG A 44 23.79 39.22 -1.25
CA ARG A 44 22.77 40.07 -1.91
C ARG A 44 21.36 39.79 -1.41
N SER A 45 21.09 40.21 -0.18
CA SER A 45 19.72 40.47 0.28
C SER A 45 19.71 41.42 1.48
N SER A 46 19.84 42.72 1.21
CA SER A 46 19.37 43.79 2.11
C SER A 46 19.32 45.13 1.35
N ILE A 47 18.15 45.45 0.79
CA ILE A 47 17.79 46.82 0.43
C ILE A 47 16.57 47.20 1.28
N PRO A 48 16.62 48.27 2.10
CA PRO A 48 15.46 48.74 2.86
C PRO A 48 14.48 49.44 1.92
N ARG A 49 13.18 49.16 2.04
CA ARG A 49 12.12 49.96 1.39
C ARG A 49 11.12 50.41 2.46
N ASP A 50 10.91 51.72 2.51
CA ASP A 50 9.84 52.38 3.26
C ASP A 50 8.44 51.87 2.87
N PRO A 51 7.43 51.97 3.76
CA PRO A 51 6.10 51.42 3.50
C PRO A 51 5.22 52.40 2.68
N PRO A 52 4.50 51.94 1.65
CA PRO A 52 3.41 52.68 1.03
C PRO A 52 2.04 52.28 1.63
N PRO A 53 0.97 53.06 1.36
CA PRO A 53 -0.14 53.21 2.29
C PRO A 53 -1.18 52.08 2.23
N HIS A 54 -1.95 51.99 3.32
CA HIS A 54 -3.02 51.03 3.55
C HIS A 54 -3.97 50.88 2.36
N THR A 55 -3.92 49.72 1.71
CA THR A 55 -5.00 49.21 0.87
C THR A 55 -5.33 47.80 1.34
N ARG A 56 -6.55 47.63 1.88
CA ARG A 56 -7.05 46.34 2.40
C ARG A 56 -7.04 45.29 1.29
N ILE A 57 -6.19 44.27 1.44
CA ILE A 57 -6.31 43.01 0.71
C ILE A 57 -6.76 41.96 1.73
N ARG A 58 -7.96 41.41 1.50
CA ARG A 58 -8.52 40.27 2.22
C ARG A 58 -7.60 39.06 2.02
N THR A 59 -6.89 38.65 3.04
CA THR A 59 -6.32 37.30 3.11
C THR A 59 -7.45 36.33 3.46
N HIS A 60 -7.88 35.52 2.51
CA HIS A 60 -8.61 34.30 2.84
C HIS A 60 -7.62 33.32 3.48
N PRO A 61 -7.86 32.84 4.72
CA PRO A 61 -7.05 31.76 5.27
C PRO A 61 -7.30 30.48 4.46
N LEU A 62 -6.23 29.72 4.23
CA LEU A 62 -6.32 28.32 3.79
C LEU A 62 -7.28 27.56 4.75
N PRO A 63 -8.17 26.69 4.25
CA PRO A 63 -9.21 26.12 5.10
C PRO A 63 -8.61 25.18 6.17
N GLN A 64 -9.27 25.20 7.32
CA GLN A 64 -9.12 24.36 8.51
C GLN A 64 -9.36 22.85 8.26
N ALA A 65 -8.94 22.29 7.12
CA ALA A 65 -9.17 20.89 6.78
C ALA A 65 -8.34 19.96 7.68
N ALA A 66 -7.06 20.29 7.90
CA ALA A 66 -6.17 19.50 8.77
C ALA A 66 -6.62 19.49 10.24
N ASP A 67 -7.07 20.63 10.77
CA ASP A 67 -7.57 20.72 12.15
C ASP A 67 -8.93 20.04 12.34
N ARG A 68 -9.84 20.13 11.35
CA ARG A 68 -11.12 19.41 11.42
C ARG A 68 -10.93 17.89 11.37
N MET A 69 -9.98 17.40 10.56
CA MET A 69 -9.65 15.98 10.49
C MET A 69 -9.06 15.48 11.81
N ARG A 70 -8.17 16.28 12.45
CA ARG A 70 -7.53 15.93 13.72
C ARG A 70 -8.52 15.87 14.89
N VAL A 71 -9.46 16.81 14.96
CA VAL A 71 -10.53 16.81 15.99
C VAL A 71 -11.51 15.65 15.78
N GLN A 72 -11.81 15.27 14.53
CA GLN A 72 -12.71 14.14 14.22
C GLN A 72 -12.09 12.76 14.47
N LEU A 73 -10.77 12.62 14.30
CA LEU A 73 -10.05 11.38 14.60
C LEU A 73 -9.94 11.13 16.12
N ALA A 74 -9.75 12.20 16.91
CA ALA A 74 -9.70 12.10 18.37
C ALA A 74 -11.04 11.58 18.95
N ASP A 75 -12.17 12.05 18.43
CA ASP A 75 -13.53 11.61 18.83
C ASP A 75 -13.73 10.10 18.55
N ARG A 76 -13.23 9.60 17.40
CA ARG A 76 -13.34 8.18 17.00
C ARG A 76 -12.41 7.25 17.77
N SER A 77 -11.27 7.74 18.25
CA SER A 77 -10.32 6.93 19.04
C SER A 77 -10.82 6.64 20.45
N ALA A 78 -11.60 7.56 21.04
CA ALA A 78 -12.20 7.38 22.37
C ALA A 78 -13.38 6.40 22.35
N ASP A 79 -14.13 6.32 21.25
CA ASP A 79 -15.27 5.40 21.08
C ASP A 79 -14.87 3.93 20.87
N GLN A 80 -13.58 3.63 20.64
CA GLN A 80 -13.10 2.25 20.45
C GLN A 80 -13.04 1.41 21.73
N GLU A 81 -13.03 2.03 22.92
CA GLU A 81 -12.93 1.29 24.18
C GLU A 81 -14.19 0.46 24.52
N VAL A 82 -15.32 0.68 23.83
CA VAL A 82 -16.61 0.07 24.21
C VAL A 82 -17.36 -0.52 23.02
N LEU A 83 -16.79 -1.51 22.33
CA LEU A 83 -17.52 -2.24 21.26
C LEU A 83 -17.63 -3.76 21.49
N VAL A 84 -16.87 -4.31 22.45
CA VAL A 84 -16.97 -5.71 22.87
C VAL A 84 -17.24 -5.72 24.37
N SER A 85 -18.37 -6.29 24.80
CA SER A 85 -18.60 -6.54 26.23
C SER A 85 -17.41 -7.35 26.78
N PRO A 86 -16.88 -7.04 27.98
CA PRO A 86 -15.69 -7.71 28.53
C PRO A 86 -15.76 -9.25 28.51
N ASP A 87 -16.98 -9.80 28.55
CA ASP A 87 -17.25 -11.23 28.66
C ASP A 87 -17.57 -11.93 27.31
N SER A 88 -17.60 -11.21 26.18
CA SER A 88 -17.84 -11.86 24.88
C SER A 88 -16.56 -12.56 24.40
N PRO A 89 -16.63 -13.82 23.92
CA PRO A 89 -15.47 -14.47 23.34
C PRO A 89 -14.96 -13.66 22.15
N THR A 90 -13.63 -13.61 21.98
CA THR A 90 -12.97 -12.89 20.88
C THR A 90 -11.97 -13.78 20.17
N MET A 91 -11.58 -13.39 18.96
CA MET A 91 -10.52 -14.04 18.21
C MET A 91 -9.65 -13.01 17.49
N ALA A 92 -8.37 -13.35 17.31
CA ALA A 92 -7.44 -12.55 16.52
C ALA A 92 -7.64 -12.82 15.03
N LEU A 93 -7.54 -11.77 14.21
CA LEU A 93 -7.58 -11.82 12.75
C LEU A 93 -6.50 -10.89 12.20
N ARG A 94 -5.80 -11.32 11.15
CA ARG A 94 -4.84 -10.46 10.42
C ARG A 94 -5.31 -10.25 9.00
N LEU A 95 -5.26 -9.02 8.52
CA LEU A 95 -5.46 -8.70 7.11
C LEU A 95 -4.19 -8.10 6.51
N VAL A 96 -3.80 -8.62 5.35
CA VAL A 96 -2.72 -8.09 4.52
C VAL A 96 -3.32 -7.66 3.18
N THR A 97 -2.96 -6.47 2.69
CA THR A 97 -3.10 -6.15 1.26
C THR A 97 -1.74 -5.90 0.64
N PHE A 98 -1.52 -6.43 -0.56
CA PHE A 98 -0.25 -6.29 -1.26
C PHE A 98 -0.39 -6.39 -2.78
N ASN A 99 -0.18 -5.28 -3.49
CA ASN A 99 0.05 -5.33 -4.93
C ASN A 99 1.42 -5.96 -5.19
N ILE A 100 1.45 -7.09 -5.91
CA ILE A 100 2.67 -7.91 -6.06
C ILE A 100 3.44 -7.63 -7.35
N ARG A 101 2.98 -6.65 -8.14
CA ARG A 101 3.44 -6.35 -9.49
C ARG A 101 3.32 -7.53 -10.45
N TYR A 102 2.57 -7.37 -11.54
CA TYR A 102 2.47 -8.43 -12.53
C TYR A 102 3.84 -8.84 -13.09
N ALA A 103 3.96 -10.10 -13.53
CA ALA A 103 5.21 -10.61 -14.09
C ALA A 103 5.49 -10.02 -15.47
N THR A 104 6.22 -8.91 -15.51
CA THR A 104 6.64 -8.23 -16.75
C THR A 104 7.60 -9.08 -17.59
N LYS A 105 7.47 -8.95 -18.92
CA LYS A 105 8.40 -9.57 -19.87
C LYS A 105 9.77 -8.88 -19.81
N PRO A 106 10.87 -9.57 -20.20
CA PRO A 106 12.21 -9.00 -20.12
C PRO A 106 12.44 -7.61 -20.72
N GLY A 107 11.72 -7.26 -21.80
CA GLY A 107 11.83 -5.94 -22.44
C GLY A 107 10.86 -4.87 -21.92
N GLU A 108 9.95 -5.23 -21.01
CA GLU A 108 8.89 -4.36 -20.49
C GLU A 108 9.13 -3.96 -19.02
N ARG A 109 10.26 -4.40 -18.44
CA ARG A 109 10.62 -4.14 -17.04
C ARG A 109 10.97 -2.68 -16.82
N ALA A 110 10.52 -2.17 -15.69
CA ALA A 110 11.03 -0.93 -15.14
C ALA A 110 12.54 -1.01 -14.82
N GLY A 111 13.23 0.13 -14.78
CA GLY A 111 14.70 0.19 -14.66
C GLY A 111 15.27 -0.52 -13.43
N GLY A 112 14.55 -0.53 -12.31
CA GLY A 112 14.93 -1.25 -11.08
C GLY A 112 14.21 -2.58 -10.87
N GLU A 113 13.34 -2.99 -11.79
CA GLU A 113 12.51 -4.19 -11.63
C GLU A 113 13.33 -5.46 -11.89
N ARG A 114 13.33 -6.36 -10.91
CA ARG A 114 13.88 -7.70 -11.07
C ARG A 114 12.83 -8.66 -11.63
N PRO A 115 13.24 -9.70 -12.39
CA PRO A 115 12.32 -10.71 -12.89
C PRO A 115 11.44 -11.31 -11.78
N TRP A 116 10.21 -11.69 -12.11
CA TRP A 116 9.31 -12.36 -11.17
C TRP A 116 9.97 -13.59 -10.50
N SER A 117 10.78 -14.37 -11.22
CA SER A 117 11.54 -15.51 -10.67
C SER A 117 12.52 -15.12 -9.56
N VAL A 118 12.97 -13.86 -9.50
CA VAL A 118 13.83 -13.32 -8.43
C VAL A 118 12.98 -12.73 -7.29
N ARG A 119 11.84 -12.10 -7.64
CA ARG A 119 10.93 -11.45 -6.69
C ARG A 119 10.08 -12.46 -5.91
N CYS A 120 9.55 -13.49 -6.57
CA CYS A 120 8.60 -14.44 -6.00
C CYS A 120 9.11 -15.17 -4.74
N PRO A 121 10.34 -15.73 -4.68
CA PRO A 121 10.80 -16.37 -3.45
C PRO A 121 10.91 -15.41 -2.27
N ARG A 122 11.25 -14.14 -2.53
CA ARG A 122 11.35 -13.09 -1.50
C ARG A 122 9.97 -12.63 -1.04
N LEU A 123 9.05 -12.44 -1.99
CA LEU A 123 7.64 -12.17 -1.72
C LEU A 123 7.05 -13.29 -0.84
N GLY A 124 7.26 -14.55 -1.23
CA GLY A 124 6.85 -15.72 -0.48
C GLY A 124 7.43 -15.76 0.94
N ALA A 125 8.72 -15.47 1.10
CA ALA A 125 9.36 -15.36 2.42
C ALA A 125 8.73 -14.25 3.27
N GLN A 126 8.44 -13.09 2.68
CA GLN A 126 7.75 -12.00 3.37
C GLN A 126 6.32 -12.41 3.79
N LEU A 127 5.52 -12.97 2.88
CA LEU A 127 4.16 -13.42 3.18
C LEU A 127 4.13 -14.49 4.28
N ARG A 128 5.05 -15.45 4.26
CA ARG A 128 5.18 -16.43 5.34
C ARG A 128 5.59 -15.78 6.66
N PHE A 129 6.55 -14.85 6.66
CA PHE A 129 6.98 -14.16 7.87
C PHE A 129 5.85 -13.35 8.50
N ILE A 130 5.10 -12.59 7.71
CA ILE A 130 4.02 -11.73 8.20
C ILE A 130 2.76 -12.52 8.58
N THR A 131 2.69 -13.81 8.31
CA THR A 131 1.54 -14.66 8.68
C THR A 131 1.90 -15.75 9.68
N ALA A 132 3.18 -16.02 9.90
CA ALA A 132 3.65 -16.97 10.89
C ALA A 132 3.18 -16.57 12.30
N GLY A 133 2.63 -17.53 13.05
CA GLY A 133 2.08 -17.29 14.39
C GLY A 133 0.71 -16.62 14.41
N HIS A 134 0.13 -16.27 13.25
CA HIS A 134 -1.25 -15.80 13.15
C HIS A 134 -2.16 -16.93 12.70
N GLU A 135 -3.17 -17.25 13.52
CA GLU A 135 -4.08 -18.37 13.26
C GLU A 135 -5.07 -18.05 12.13
N SER A 136 -5.55 -16.80 12.07
CA SER A 136 -6.58 -16.37 11.13
C SER A 136 -6.15 -15.23 10.17
N PRO A 137 -5.12 -15.44 9.32
CA PRO A 137 -4.70 -14.44 8.35
C PRO A 137 -5.48 -14.54 7.04
N PHE A 138 -5.79 -13.38 6.47
CA PHE A 138 -6.22 -13.19 5.08
C PHE A 138 -5.20 -12.34 4.32
N ILE A 139 -4.96 -12.68 3.05
CA ILE A 139 -4.07 -11.92 2.17
C ILE A 139 -4.84 -11.53 0.89
N CYS A 140 -5.02 -10.23 0.69
CA CYS A 140 -5.53 -9.64 -0.54
C CYS A 140 -4.35 -9.28 -1.45
N LEU A 141 -4.29 -9.82 -2.66
CA LEU A 141 -3.26 -9.45 -3.64
C LEU A 141 -3.85 -8.68 -4.81
N GLN A 142 -3.01 -7.93 -5.51
CA GLN A 142 -3.34 -7.20 -6.75
C GLN A 142 -2.27 -7.44 -7.81
N GLU A 143 -2.64 -7.25 -9.08
CA GLU A 143 -1.80 -7.49 -10.27
C GLU A 143 -1.31 -8.93 -10.48
N ALA A 144 -1.87 -9.90 -9.75
CA ALA A 144 -1.43 -11.28 -9.84
C ALA A 144 -1.92 -11.91 -11.15
N LEU A 145 -1.02 -12.31 -12.05
CA LEU A 145 -1.38 -13.14 -13.20
C LEU A 145 -1.64 -14.59 -12.76
N HIS A 146 -2.40 -15.35 -13.55
CA HIS A 146 -2.75 -16.74 -13.21
C HIS A 146 -1.55 -17.62 -12.81
N HIS A 147 -0.41 -17.53 -13.50
CA HIS A 147 0.78 -18.29 -13.11
C HIS A 147 1.40 -17.78 -11.79
N GLN A 148 1.36 -16.48 -11.52
CA GLN A 148 1.84 -15.91 -10.24
C GLN A 148 0.97 -16.35 -9.06
N ILE A 149 -0.33 -16.62 -9.28
CA ILE A 149 -1.21 -17.22 -8.27
C ILE A 149 -0.69 -18.59 -7.86
N GLY A 150 -0.34 -19.44 -8.85
CA GLY A 150 0.28 -20.74 -8.61
C GLY A 150 1.61 -20.62 -7.87
N ASP A 151 2.49 -19.71 -8.31
CA ASP A 151 3.78 -19.51 -7.65
C ASP A 151 3.62 -19.05 -6.20
N VAL A 152 2.68 -18.14 -5.92
CA VAL A 152 2.37 -17.69 -4.54
C VAL A 152 1.79 -18.84 -3.71
N GLN A 153 0.90 -19.66 -4.28
CA GLN A 153 0.36 -20.84 -3.62
C GLN A 153 1.47 -21.82 -3.20
N ASP A 154 2.44 -22.07 -4.09
CA ASP A 154 3.60 -22.91 -3.80
C ASP A 154 4.48 -22.32 -2.69
N GLN A 155 4.63 -20.99 -2.65
CA GLN A 155 5.34 -20.31 -1.58
C GLN A 155 4.63 -20.38 -0.23
N LEU A 156 3.29 -20.33 -0.19
CA LEU A 156 2.50 -20.32 1.04
C LEU A 156 2.29 -21.73 1.62
N GLY A 157 2.17 -22.72 0.74
CA GLY A 157 1.98 -24.13 1.09
C GLY A 157 0.52 -24.60 1.02
N PRO A 158 0.29 -25.92 1.16
CA PRO A 158 -0.98 -26.58 0.85
C PRO A 158 -2.14 -26.24 1.81
N GLN A 159 -1.84 -25.70 2.99
CA GLN A 159 -2.85 -25.28 3.96
C GLN A 159 -3.55 -23.98 3.56
N TRP A 160 -3.01 -23.24 2.59
CA TRP A 160 -3.64 -22.05 2.03
C TRP A 160 -4.52 -22.39 0.84
N ALA A 161 -5.61 -21.67 0.67
CA ALA A 161 -6.40 -21.62 -0.55
C ALA A 161 -6.65 -20.17 -0.93
N HIS A 162 -7.18 -19.95 -2.14
CA HIS A 162 -7.61 -18.62 -2.58
C HIS A 162 -8.96 -18.67 -3.28
N ILE A 163 -9.60 -17.50 -3.36
CA ILE A 163 -10.75 -17.22 -4.22
C ILE A 163 -10.41 -16.10 -5.21
N GLY A 164 -11.21 -16.00 -6.27
CA GLY A 164 -11.09 -14.97 -7.30
C GLY A 164 -10.74 -15.53 -8.66
N ARG A 165 -11.01 -14.74 -9.70
CA ARG A 165 -10.72 -15.04 -11.10
C ARG A 165 -9.98 -13.87 -11.75
N GLY A 166 -9.47 -14.09 -12.96
CA GLY A 166 -8.90 -13.04 -13.80
C GLY A 166 -9.95 -12.01 -14.22
N ARG A 167 -9.54 -10.77 -14.47
CA ARG A 167 -10.44 -9.67 -14.86
C ARG A 167 -10.94 -9.70 -16.32
N GLY A 168 -10.45 -10.63 -17.12
CA GLY A 168 -10.80 -10.80 -18.53
C GLY A 168 -12.05 -11.66 -18.76
N GLU A 169 -12.27 -12.04 -20.02
CA GLU A 169 -13.41 -12.87 -20.44
C GLU A 169 -13.33 -14.27 -19.81
N GLY A 170 -12.20 -14.95 -19.96
CA GLY A 170 -11.95 -16.24 -19.34
C GLY A 170 -11.57 -16.16 -17.85
N GLU A 171 -11.76 -17.27 -17.12
CA GLU A 171 -11.45 -17.39 -15.69
C GLU A 171 -9.99 -17.08 -15.34
N THR A 172 -9.07 -17.32 -16.28
CA THR A 172 -7.63 -17.12 -16.08
C THR A 172 -7.09 -15.89 -16.79
N ASP A 173 -7.95 -15.10 -17.44
CA ASP A 173 -7.52 -14.01 -18.30
C ASP A 173 -7.25 -12.73 -17.51
N GLY A 174 -6.06 -12.18 -17.71
CA GLY A 174 -5.63 -10.93 -17.09
C GLY A 174 -5.23 -11.08 -15.61
N GLU A 175 -5.16 -9.93 -14.95
CA GLU A 175 -4.79 -9.86 -13.54
C GLU A 175 -5.97 -10.26 -12.64
N PHE A 176 -5.63 -10.89 -11.52
CA PHE A 176 -6.53 -11.26 -10.44
C PHE A 176 -6.44 -10.21 -9.31
N SER A 177 -7.50 -10.15 -8.51
CA SER A 177 -7.50 -9.55 -7.17
C SER A 177 -7.89 -10.63 -6.15
N PRO A 178 -7.04 -11.64 -5.87
CA PRO A 178 -7.45 -12.79 -5.09
C PRO A 178 -7.54 -12.46 -3.59
N VAL A 179 -8.27 -13.31 -2.86
CA VAL A 179 -8.20 -13.40 -1.39
C VAL A 179 -7.66 -14.78 -1.02
N PHE A 180 -6.45 -14.83 -0.47
CA PHE A 180 -5.86 -16.03 0.12
C PHE A 180 -6.24 -16.15 1.59
N TYR A 181 -6.47 -17.39 2.04
CA TYR A 181 -6.88 -17.72 3.40
C TYR A 181 -6.37 -19.10 3.79
N ARG A 182 -6.24 -19.34 5.10
CA ARG A 182 -5.91 -20.66 5.66
C ARG A 182 -7.13 -21.58 5.57
N ALA A 183 -7.12 -22.52 4.63
CA ALA A 183 -8.25 -23.41 4.35
C ALA A 183 -8.48 -24.45 5.45
N ASP A 184 -7.47 -24.71 6.27
CA ASP A 184 -7.54 -25.52 7.49
C ASP A 184 -8.17 -24.77 8.67
N VAL A 185 -8.25 -23.44 8.63
CA VAL A 185 -8.83 -22.59 9.68
C VAL A 185 -10.19 -22.01 9.25
N TRP A 186 -10.30 -21.61 7.99
CA TRP A 186 -11.49 -20.98 7.43
C TRP A 186 -12.13 -21.86 6.36
N LYS A 187 -13.45 -21.91 6.37
CA LYS A 187 -14.27 -22.43 5.28
C LYS A 187 -14.85 -21.25 4.50
N CYS A 188 -14.57 -21.16 3.22
CA CYS A 188 -15.28 -20.23 2.33
C CYS A 188 -16.72 -20.75 2.12
N LEU A 189 -17.72 -19.94 2.47
CA LEU A 189 -19.14 -20.28 2.34
C LEU A 189 -19.71 -19.86 1.00
N ARG A 190 -19.32 -18.67 0.54
CA ARG A 190 -19.60 -18.16 -0.80
C ARG A 190 -18.49 -17.21 -1.22
N ASN A 191 -18.26 -17.12 -2.51
CA ASN A 191 -17.37 -16.13 -3.11
C ASN A 191 -17.92 -15.69 -4.46
N GLU A 192 -17.55 -14.47 -4.86
CA GLU A 192 -17.92 -13.90 -6.15
C GLU A 192 -16.84 -12.91 -6.59
N THR A 193 -16.67 -12.76 -7.90
CA THR A 193 -15.90 -11.66 -8.49
C THR A 193 -16.83 -10.80 -9.32
N ARG A 194 -16.85 -9.49 -9.05
CA ARG A 194 -17.66 -8.52 -9.81
C ARG A 194 -16.77 -7.46 -10.46
N TRP A 195 -17.19 -6.99 -11.63
CA TRP A 195 -16.54 -5.90 -12.33
C TRP A 195 -16.96 -4.53 -11.78
N LEU A 196 -16.00 -3.63 -11.68
CA LEU A 196 -16.21 -2.26 -11.22
C LEU A 196 -16.67 -1.41 -12.41
N SER A 197 -17.92 -1.65 -12.82
CA SER A 197 -18.53 -1.05 -14.01
C SER A 197 -20.06 -0.93 -13.84
N PRO A 198 -20.79 -0.32 -14.79
CA PRO A 198 -22.24 -0.35 -14.83
C PRO A 198 -22.87 -1.75 -14.99
N THR A 199 -22.09 -2.78 -15.34
CA THR A 199 -22.54 -4.18 -15.47
C THR A 199 -21.62 -5.11 -14.67
N PRO A 200 -21.71 -5.10 -13.33
CA PRO A 200 -20.78 -5.81 -12.45
C PRO A 200 -20.75 -7.34 -12.61
N GLU A 201 -21.79 -7.92 -13.20
CA GLU A 201 -21.99 -9.37 -13.28
C GLU A 201 -21.26 -10.00 -14.47
N LYS A 202 -20.61 -9.17 -15.32
CA LYS A 202 -19.89 -9.64 -16.50
C LYS A 202 -18.63 -8.82 -16.82
N PRO A 203 -17.64 -9.42 -17.51
CA PRO A 203 -16.46 -8.74 -18.01
C PRO A 203 -16.78 -7.42 -18.70
N SER A 204 -16.29 -6.31 -18.13
CA SER A 204 -16.57 -4.97 -18.64
C SER A 204 -15.65 -3.90 -18.07
N ARG A 205 -15.45 -2.83 -18.86
CA ARG A 205 -14.82 -1.59 -18.41
C ARG A 205 -15.86 -0.63 -17.85
N GLY A 206 -15.54 0.03 -16.75
CA GLY A 206 -16.38 1.05 -16.14
C GLY A 206 -15.99 2.46 -16.58
N TRP A 207 -16.96 3.25 -17.05
CA TRP A 207 -16.79 4.69 -17.31
C TRP A 207 -15.55 5.03 -18.16
N ASP A 208 -14.59 5.77 -17.60
CA ASP A 208 -13.33 6.21 -18.23
C ASP A 208 -12.15 5.29 -17.87
N ALA A 209 -12.40 4.08 -17.34
CA ALA A 209 -11.35 3.12 -17.04
C ALA A 209 -10.62 2.65 -18.30
N ALA A 210 -9.29 2.55 -18.21
CA ALA A 210 -8.48 1.97 -19.28
C ALA A 210 -8.71 0.46 -19.40
N LEU A 211 -8.87 -0.23 -18.26
CA LEU A 211 -8.90 -1.68 -18.14
C LEU A 211 -10.17 -2.16 -17.41
N ASN A 212 -10.53 -3.43 -17.61
CA ASN A 212 -11.50 -4.10 -16.75
C ASN A 212 -10.93 -4.12 -15.33
N ARG A 213 -11.72 -3.73 -14.33
CA ARG A 213 -11.34 -3.76 -12.91
C ARG A 213 -12.34 -4.60 -12.14
N ILE A 214 -11.88 -5.30 -11.12
CA ILE A 214 -12.67 -6.27 -10.39
C ILE A 214 -12.49 -6.11 -8.88
N VAL A 215 -13.50 -6.59 -8.15
CA VAL A 215 -13.43 -6.91 -6.73
C VAL A 215 -13.78 -8.38 -6.54
N THR A 216 -12.94 -9.11 -5.79
CA THR A 216 -13.22 -10.46 -5.31
C THR A 216 -13.74 -10.36 -3.89
N MET A 217 -14.83 -11.05 -3.57
CA MET A 217 -15.50 -11.00 -2.28
C MET A 217 -15.70 -12.43 -1.78
N GLY A 218 -15.44 -12.67 -0.49
CA GLY A 218 -15.66 -13.96 0.14
C GLY A 218 -16.29 -13.83 1.52
N GLU A 219 -17.24 -14.71 1.81
CA GLU A 219 -17.79 -14.93 3.15
C GLU A 219 -17.14 -16.20 3.72
N PHE A 220 -16.55 -16.07 4.91
CA PHE A 220 -15.77 -17.11 5.54
C PHE A 220 -16.32 -17.46 6.91
N ALA A 221 -16.23 -18.73 7.26
CA ALA A 221 -16.56 -19.29 8.56
C ALA A 221 -15.31 -19.90 9.20
N HIS A 222 -14.94 -19.43 10.39
CA HIS A 222 -13.93 -20.09 11.20
C HIS A 222 -14.42 -21.49 11.55
N ARG A 223 -13.59 -22.51 11.35
CA ARG A 223 -14.03 -23.91 11.41
C ARG A 223 -14.36 -24.37 12.82
N GLU A 224 -13.67 -23.85 13.83
CA GLU A 224 -13.85 -24.27 15.22
C GLU A 224 -14.99 -23.52 15.92
N THR A 225 -15.04 -22.20 15.73
CA THR A 225 -15.98 -21.31 16.44
C THR A 225 -17.21 -20.96 15.61
N GLY A 226 -17.18 -21.20 14.30
CA GLY A 226 -18.21 -20.73 13.37
C GLY A 226 -18.14 -19.22 13.06
N THR A 227 -17.18 -18.48 13.65
CA THR A 227 -17.07 -17.02 13.48
C THR A 227 -17.07 -16.59 12.03
N ARG A 228 -17.82 -15.53 11.72
CA ARG A 228 -18.04 -15.06 10.34
C ARG A 228 -17.20 -13.83 10.02
N ALA A 229 -16.53 -13.84 8.88
CA ALA A 229 -15.82 -12.68 8.34
C ALA A 229 -16.11 -12.54 6.84
N ILE A 230 -16.24 -11.31 6.36
CA ILE A 230 -16.30 -11.00 4.94
C ILE A 230 -15.01 -10.26 4.57
N VAL A 231 -14.33 -10.74 3.54
CA VAL A 231 -13.08 -10.14 3.07
C VAL A 231 -13.17 -9.86 1.58
N MET A 232 -12.78 -8.66 1.19
CA MET A 232 -12.79 -8.20 -0.20
C MET A 232 -11.40 -7.77 -0.65
N SER A 233 -11.02 -8.13 -1.88
CA SER A 233 -9.78 -7.69 -2.54
C SER A 233 -10.10 -6.95 -3.82
N THR A 234 -9.51 -5.77 -4.02
CA THR A 234 -9.79 -4.92 -5.20
C THR A 234 -8.55 -4.25 -5.76
N HIS A 235 -8.61 -3.87 -7.03
CA HIS A 235 -7.62 -3.02 -7.69
C HIS A 235 -8.35 -2.03 -8.61
N PHE A 236 -8.28 -0.74 -8.30
CA PHE A 236 -8.94 0.33 -9.06
C PHE A 236 -8.14 0.75 -10.29
N ASP A 237 -8.77 1.51 -11.18
CA ASP A 237 -8.10 1.94 -12.40
C ASP A 237 -7.11 3.10 -12.19
N HIS A 238 -5.89 2.90 -12.67
CA HIS A 238 -4.85 3.94 -12.70
C HIS A 238 -5.20 5.18 -13.54
N MET A 239 -5.95 5.04 -14.64
CA MET A 239 -6.24 6.17 -15.56
C MET A 239 -7.58 6.86 -15.28
N GLY A 240 -8.65 6.08 -15.13
CA GLY A 240 -10.02 6.59 -15.09
C GLY A 240 -10.41 7.21 -13.75
N VAL A 241 -10.37 8.54 -13.64
CA VAL A 241 -10.75 9.27 -12.41
C VAL A 241 -12.23 9.02 -12.07
N LYS A 242 -13.14 9.11 -13.05
CA LYS A 242 -14.58 8.84 -12.80
C LYS A 242 -14.79 7.38 -12.45
N ALA A 243 -14.04 6.47 -13.06
CA ALA A 243 -14.08 5.06 -12.77
C ALA A 243 -13.68 4.78 -11.33
N ARG A 244 -12.59 5.38 -10.81
CA ARG A 244 -12.21 5.24 -9.40
C ARG A 244 -13.32 5.72 -8.46
N THR A 245 -13.87 6.92 -8.68
CA THR A 245 -14.95 7.47 -7.85
C THR A 245 -16.18 6.58 -7.84
N ASN A 246 -16.61 6.06 -9.00
CA ASN A 246 -17.78 5.17 -9.05
C ASN A 246 -17.46 3.75 -8.54
N SER A 247 -16.22 3.28 -8.68
CA SER A 247 -15.75 2.03 -8.10
C SER A 247 -15.83 2.07 -6.57
N ALA A 248 -15.45 3.19 -5.94
CA ALA A 248 -15.60 3.37 -4.49
C ALA A 248 -17.08 3.24 -4.06
N LYS A 249 -18.01 3.85 -4.81
CA LYS A 249 -19.45 3.73 -4.55
C LYS A 249 -19.95 2.28 -4.69
N LEU A 250 -19.53 1.58 -5.74
CA LEU A 250 -19.86 0.17 -5.94
C LEU A 250 -19.31 -0.70 -4.81
N LEU A 251 -18.08 -0.46 -4.38
CA LEU A 251 -17.43 -1.23 -3.33
C LEU A 251 -18.14 -1.08 -1.98
N ILE A 252 -18.52 0.15 -1.60
CA ILE A 252 -19.38 0.42 -0.43
C ILE A 252 -20.70 -0.34 -0.54
N LYS A 253 -21.36 -0.24 -1.70
CA LYS A 253 -22.64 -0.94 -1.96
C LYS A 253 -22.48 -2.45 -1.80
N PHE A 254 -21.45 -3.05 -2.39
CA PHE A 254 -21.22 -4.48 -2.33
C PHE A 254 -20.87 -4.95 -0.92
N ALA A 255 -20.04 -4.20 -0.17
CA ALA A 255 -19.76 -4.52 1.23
C ALA A 255 -21.03 -4.57 2.08
N ARG A 256 -21.94 -3.61 1.87
CA ARG A 256 -23.25 -3.60 2.54
C ARG A 256 -24.13 -4.77 2.11
N GLU A 257 -24.27 -4.99 0.80
CA GLU A 257 -25.04 -6.10 0.23
C GLU A 257 -24.57 -7.45 0.78
N TRP A 258 -23.25 -7.66 0.83
CA TRP A 258 -22.64 -8.89 1.32
C TRP A 258 -22.85 -9.09 2.82
N ALA A 259 -22.77 -8.01 3.62
CA ALA A 259 -23.06 -8.07 5.05
C ALA A 259 -24.53 -8.43 5.33
N GLU A 260 -25.46 -7.80 4.62
CA GLU A 260 -26.91 -8.00 4.78
C GLU A 260 -27.36 -9.39 4.28
N ALA A 261 -26.77 -9.88 3.20
CA ALA A 261 -27.11 -11.18 2.60
C ALA A 261 -26.34 -12.37 3.23
N ALA A 262 -25.53 -12.14 4.26
CA ALA A 262 -24.77 -13.20 4.91
C ALA A 262 -25.69 -14.19 5.64
N HIS A 263 -25.29 -15.45 5.74
CA HIS A 263 -26.09 -16.49 6.41
C HIS A 263 -26.33 -16.17 7.90
N SER A 264 -25.41 -15.41 8.49
CA SER A 264 -25.47 -14.88 9.85
C SER A 264 -24.69 -13.56 9.87
N PRO A 265 -25.00 -12.62 10.77
CA PRO A 265 -24.27 -11.35 10.83
C PRO A 265 -22.76 -11.60 10.89
N PRO A 266 -21.95 -11.00 10.01
CA PRO A 266 -20.50 -11.14 10.09
C PRO A 266 -19.96 -10.40 11.32
N SER A 267 -18.94 -10.95 11.98
CA SER A 267 -18.22 -10.23 13.05
C SER A 267 -17.45 -9.03 12.49
N VAL A 268 -17.01 -9.13 11.23
CA VAL A 268 -16.28 -8.07 10.55
C VAL A 268 -16.46 -8.15 9.03
N VAL A 269 -16.46 -6.99 8.37
CA VAL A 269 -16.35 -6.85 6.91
C VAL A 269 -15.14 -5.98 6.62
N LEU A 270 -14.18 -6.55 5.89
CA LEU A 270 -12.89 -5.92 5.60
C LEU A 270 -12.63 -5.85 4.10
N VAL A 271 -11.97 -4.78 3.68
CA VAL A 271 -11.54 -4.59 2.29
C VAL A 271 -10.06 -4.25 2.26
N GLY A 272 -9.30 -4.97 1.45
CA GLY A 272 -7.91 -4.64 1.13
C GLY A 272 -7.75 -4.38 -0.36
N GLY A 273 -6.94 -3.41 -0.75
CA GLY A 273 -6.69 -3.22 -2.17
C GLY A 273 -5.73 -2.10 -2.51
N ASP A 274 -5.42 -2.03 -3.79
CA ASP A 274 -4.79 -0.88 -4.45
C ASP A 274 -5.88 -0.03 -5.08
N PHE A 275 -6.04 1.20 -4.57
CA PHE A 275 -7.12 2.09 -4.97
C PHE A 275 -6.70 3.07 -6.07
N ASN A 276 -5.42 3.11 -6.45
CA ASN A 276 -4.87 4.10 -7.39
C ASN A 276 -5.35 5.55 -7.08
N SER A 277 -5.61 5.84 -5.82
CA SER A 277 -6.21 7.08 -5.34
C SER A 277 -5.60 7.42 -4.00
N SER A 278 -4.86 8.52 -3.95
CA SER A 278 -4.30 9.06 -2.71
C SER A 278 -5.40 9.58 -1.76
N PRO A 279 -5.07 9.85 -0.48
CA PRO A 279 -6.02 10.43 0.47
C PRO A 279 -6.61 11.79 0.04
N HIS A 280 -5.97 12.48 -0.91
CA HIS A 280 -6.42 13.77 -1.43
C HIS A 280 -7.35 13.65 -2.64
N GLU A 281 -7.52 12.45 -3.18
CA GLU A 281 -8.33 12.19 -4.36
C GLU A 281 -9.74 11.69 -4.00
N GLU A 282 -10.67 11.93 -4.94
CA GLU A 282 -12.11 11.77 -4.71
C GLU A 282 -12.51 10.34 -4.33
N ALA A 283 -11.90 9.31 -4.92
CA ALA A 283 -12.29 7.92 -4.63
C ALA A 283 -12.01 7.53 -3.18
N TYR A 284 -10.87 7.94 -2.63
CA TYR A 284 -10.58 7.76 -1.19
C TYR A 284 -11.54 8.57 -0.32
N GLN A 285 -11.82 9.83 -0.71
CA GLN A 285 -12.75 10.69 0.04
C GLN A 285 -14.18 10.13 0.05
N VAL A 286 -14.61 9.47 -1.03
CA VAL A 286 -15.89 8.75 -1.08
C VAL A 286 -15.89 7.56 -0.11
N MET A 287 -14.82 6.76 -0.08
CA MET A 287 -14.69 5.65 0.87
C MET A 287 -14.79 6.13 2.32
N THR A 288 -14.15 7.24 2.66
CA THR A 288 -14.04 7.74 4.05
C THR A 288 -15.04 8.82 4.42
N ALA A 289 -15.95 9.19 3.52
CA ALA A 289 -16.96 10.22 3.77
C ALA A 289 -17.83 9.87 4.98
N ARG A 290 -18.25 10.89 5.73
CA ARG A 290 -19.17 10.67 6.86
C ARG A 290 -20.45 9.99 6.36
N GLY A 291 -20.78 8.85 6.96
CA GLY A 291 -21.95 8.06 6.57
C GLY A 291 -21.75 7.16 5.35
N SER A 292 -20.51 7.02 4.83
CA SER A 292 -20.20 6.01 3.80
C SER A 292 -20.38 4.59 4.30
N GLY A 293 -20.30 4.36 5.62
CA GLY A 293 -20.25 3.04 6.22
C GLY A 293 -18.90 2.36 6.09
N MET A 294 -17.81 3.12 5.87
CA MET A 294 -16.44 2.62 5.76
C MET A 294 -15.46 3.54 6.49
N LEU A 295 -14.44 2.93 7.09
CA LEU A 295 -13.35 3.62 7.81
C LEU A 295 -11.99 3.11 7.31
N ASP A 296 -11.03 4.02 7.09
CA ASP A 296 -9.63 3.62 6.86
C ASP A 296 -9.06 3.08 8.18
N VAL A 297 -8.57 1.84 8.15
CA VAL A 297 -8.01 1.18 9.33
C VAL A 297 -6.80 1.93 9.88
N ALA A 298 -6.03 2.63 9.04
CA ALA A 298 -4.92 3.46 9.53
C ALA A 298 -5.43 4.60 10.43
N ASP A 299 -6.54 5.23 10.06
CA ASP A 299 -7.15 6.36 10.79
C ASP A 299 -7.72 5.93 12.15
N LEU A 300 -7.89 4.63 12.36
CA LEU A 300 -8.29 4.02 13.64
C LEU A 300 -7.11 3.77 14.59
N VAL A 301 -5.87 4.00 14.14
CA VAL A 301 -4.66 3.82 14.94
C VAL A 301 -3.92 5.16 15.04
N PRO A 302 -3.55 5.64 16.26
CA PRO A 302 -2.74 6.85 16.42
C PRO A 302 -1.44 6.77 15.62
N GLU A 303 -1.00 7.89 15.05
CA GLU A 303 0.14 7.93 14.12
C GLU A 303 1.42 7.35 14.75
N GLU A 304 1.67 7.66 16.02
CA GLU A 304 2.80 7.17 16.82
C GLU A 304 2.76 5.65 17.11
N ARG A 305 1.61 5.00 16.90
CA ARG A 305 1.42 3.55 17.03
C ARG A 305 1.43 2.82 15.68
N ARG A 306 1.53 3.54 14.55
CA ARG A 306 1.62 2.93 13.22
C ARG A 306 3.07 2.50 12.96
N TYR A 307 3.26 1.24 12.56
CA TYR A 307 4.59 0.69 12.32
C TYR A 307 5.05 0.84 10.86
N GLY A 308 6.33 1.17 10.67
CA GLY A 308 6.99 1.11 9.37
C GLY A 308 6.82 2.38 8.54
N ASN A 309 6.49 2.21 7.26
CA ASN A 309 6.41 3.29 6.27
C ASN A 309 5.04 3.99 6.30
N HIS A 310 4.93 5.11 5.58
CA HIS A 310 3.64 5.75 5.29
C HIS A 310 3.18 5.53 3.83
N LEU A 311 4.11 5.70 2.88
CA LEU A 311 3.86 5.53 1.45
C LEU A 311 3.81 4.04 1.10
N THR A 312 2.86 3.65 0.26
CA THR A 312 2.64 2.25 -0.10
C THR A 312 3.13 1.94 -1.50
N TYR A 313 2.92 2.85 -2.46
CA TYR A 313 3.54 2.82 -3.78
C TYR A 313 4.90 3.51 -3.76
N THR A 314 5.90 2.86 -4.37
CA THR A 314 7.28 3.33 -4.40
C THR A 314 7.93 3.29 -5.76
N SER A 315 7.25 2.76 -6.79
CA SER A 315 7.84 2.34 -8.07
C SER A 315 9.02 1.36 -7.89
N PHE A 316 9.75 1.08 -8.97
CA PHE A 316 11.05 0.43 -8.90
C PHE A 316 12.24 1.41 -8.85
N GLY A 317 11.98 2.71 -8.71
CA GLY A 317 12.99 3.78 -8.65
C GLY A 317 13.09 4.62 -9.92
N GLU A 318 12.07 4.57 -10.79
CA GLU A 318 11.99 5.38 -11.99
C GLU A 318 11.86 6.87 -11.63
N PRO A 319 12.61 7.78 -12.28
CA PRO A 319 12.59 9.21 -11.94
C PRO A 319 11.25 9.92 -12.19
N SER A 320 10.42 9.38 -13.08
CA SER A 320 9.11 9.95 -13.44
C SER A 320 7.99 9.54 -12.50
N GLU A 321 8.23 8.56 -11.63
CA GLU A 321 7.23 8.03 -10.72
C GLU A 321 7.24 8.78 -9.39
N THR A 322 6.05 9.08 -8.87
CA THR A 322 5.90 9.76 -7.59
C THR A 322 5.37 8.77 -6.56
N PRO A 323 6.17 8.43 -5.52
CA PRO A 323 5.70 7.61 -4.41
C PRO A 323 4.46 8.20 -3.73
N SER A 324 3.50 7.34 -3.41
CA SER A 324 2.20 7.75 -2.89
C SER A 324 1.64 6.68 -1.94
N ARG A 325 0.63 7.06 -1.15
CA ARG A 325 -0.17 6.12 -0.36
C ARG A 325 -1.44 5.84 -1.16
N ILE A 326 -1.53 4.66 -1.76
CA ILE A 326 -2.67 4.24 -2.61
C ILE A 326 -3.19 2.85 -2.27
N ASP A 327 -2.53 2.13 -1.36
CA ASP A 327 -2.96 0.83 -0.85
C ASP A 327 -3.58 1.00 0.54
N PHE A 328 -4.79 0.46 0.73
CA PHE A 328 -5.55 0.70 1.95
C PHE A 328 -6.20 -0.57 2.48
N LEU A 329 -6.41 -0.57 3.79
CA LEU A 329 -7.30 -1.49 4.48
C LEU A 329 -8.49 -0.68 4.99
N PHE A 330 -9.71 -1.10 4.63
CA PHE A 330 -10.96 -0.52 5.11
C PHE A 330 -11.72 -1.53 5.96
N ILE A 331 -12.46 -1.02 6.93
CA ILE A 331 -13.42 -1.76 7.74
C ILE A 331 -14.80 -1.11 7.60
N GLN A 332 -15.84 -1.93 7.49
CA GLN A 332 -17.22 -1.45 7.45
C GLN A 332 -17.66 -0.88 8.81
N ASP A 333 -18.42 0.20 8.80
CA ASP A 333 -18.98 0.87 9.98
C ASP A 333 -20.51 0.77 9.99
N PRO A 334 -21.17 0.45 11.13
CA PRO A 334 -20.57 0.12 12.43
C PRO A 334 -19.84 -1.23 12.43
N HIS A 335 -18.73 -1.32 13.19
CA HIS A 335 -18.02 -2.57 13.45
C HIS A 335 -17.96 -2.90 14.94
N THR A 336 -17.68 -4.17 15.25
CA THR A 336 -17.36 -4.63 16.61
C THR A 336 -15.89 -5.00 16.80
N ALA A 337 -15.08 -4.92 15.73
CA ALA A 337 -13.66 -5.22 15.78
C ALA A 337 -12.87 -4.09 16.42
N ARG A 338 -11.86 -4.44 17.23
CA ARG A 338 -10.81 -3.52 17.68
C ARG A 338 -9.58 -3.68 16.78
N VAL A 339 -8.98 -2.57 16.34
CA VAL A 339 -7.72 -2.59 15.60
C VAL A 339 -6.56 -2.59 16.60
N ASP A 340 -5.80 -3.69 16.65
CA ASP A 340 -4.72 -3.87 17.62
C ASP A 340 -3.41 -3.26 17.11
N THR A 341 -3.08 -3.51 15.84
CA THR A 341 -1.88 -2.98 15.18
C THR A 341 -2.15 -2.59 13.73
N PHE A 342 -1.35 -1.68 13.20
CA PHE A 342 -1.34 -1.29 11.80
C PHE A 342 0.11 -1.00 11.36
N GLY A 343 0.49 -1.42 10.16
CA GLY A 343 1.79 -1.05 9.60
C GLY A 343 1.91 -1.19 8.08
N VAL A 344 2.85 -0.43 7.52
CA VAL A 344 3.25 -0.52 6.11
C VAL A 344 4.69 -1.03 6.06
N LEU A 345 4.85 -2.26 5.60
CA LEU A 345 6.12 -2.99 5.67
C LEU A 345 7.08 -2.54 4.58
N SER A 346 8.39 -2.75 4.77
CA SER A 346 9.35 -2.49 3.70
C SER A 346 9.17 -3.48 2.54
N ASN A 347 9.39 -3.00 1.32
CA ASN A 347 9.43 -3.81 0.10
C ASN A 347 10.84 -3.99 -0.45
N SER A 348 11.85 -3.40 0.20
CA SER A 348 13.27 -3.52 -0.14
C SER A 348 14.10 -3.61 1.13
N PHE A 349 15.22 -4.33 1.07
CA PHE A 349 16.18 -4.49 2.16
C PHE A 349 17.60 -4.18 1.67
N ASP A 350 18.63 -4.60 2.42
CA ASP A 350 20.03 -4.30 2.13
C ASP A 350 20.49 -4.76 0.73
N ASP A 351 19.88 -5.81 0.19
CA ASP A 351 20.15 -6.31 -1.18
C ASP A 351 19.62 -5.39 -2.29
N GLN A 352 18.88 -4.32 -1.92
CA GLN A 352 18.25 -3.33 -2.80
C GLN A 352 17.30 -3.95 -3.84
N ILE A 353 16.84 -5.18 -3.61
CA ILE A 353 15.84 -5.82 -4.46
C ILE A 353 14.46 -5.48 -3.92
N ARG A 354 13.71 -4.73 -4.71
CA ARG A 354 12.28 -4.51 -4.48
C ARG A 354 11.51 -5.78 -4.83
N VAL A 355 10.80 -6.34 -3.85
CA VAL A 355 9.94 -7.52 -4.05
C VAL A 355 8.69 -7.18 -4.88
N SER A 356 8.25 -5.92 -4.79
CA SER A 356 7.19 -5.28 -5.55
C SER A 356 7.48 -3.77 -5.57
N ASP A 357 6.92 -3.03 -6.52
CA ASP A 357 6.87 -1.55 -6.51
C ASP A 357 5.95 -1.01 -5.41
N HIS A 358 5.09 -1.86 -4.84
CA HIS A 358 4.29 -1.56 -3.66
C HIS A 358 4.88 -2.16 -2.37
N ARG A 359 4.35 -1.69 -1.24
CA ARG A 359 4.60 -2.18 0.11
C ARG A 359 3.34 -2.86 0.65
N ALA A 360 3.53 -3.98 1.34
CA ALA A 360 2.43 -4.63 2.04
C ALA A 360 1.88 -3.75 3.16
N VAL A 361 0.55 -3.62 3.24
CA VAL A 361 -0.16 -2.97 4.35
C VAL A 361 -0.80 -4.07 5.19
N VAL A 362 -0.58 -4.02 6.50
CA VAL A 362 -0.98 -5.07 7.44
C VAL A 362 -1.70 -4.47 8.63
N ALA A 363 -2.76 -5.12 9.08
CA ALA A 363 -3.42 -4.81 10.34
C ALA A 363 -3.81 -6.08 11.10
N ASP A 364 -3.73 -6.00 12.42
CA ASP A 364 -4.24 -7.00 13.35
C ASP A 364 -5.52 -6.49 14.00
N PHE A 365 -6.46 -7.40 14.21
CA PHE A 365 -7.73 -7.09 14.86
C PHE A 365 -8.16 -8.17 15.81
N THR A 366 -8.83 -7.71 16.86
CA THR A 366 -9.60 -8.55 17.77
C THR A 366 -11.05 -8.40 17.39
N ILE A 367 -11.66 -9.49 16.94
CA ILE A 367 -13.06 -9.53 16.51
C ILE A 367 -13.89 -10.35 17.50
N LYS A 368 -15.19 -10.05 17.59
CA LYS A 368 -16.13 -10.89 18.34
C LYS A 368 -16.16 -12.31 17.76
N ALA A 369 -16.03 -13.31 18.61
CA ALA A 369 -16.21 -14.72 18.26
C ALA A 369 -17.63 -15.19 18.64
N TYR A 370 -18.07 -16.29 18.02
CA TYR A 370 -19.35 -16.93 18.29
C TYR A 370 -19.21 -18.17 19.15
#